data_AF-A0A2P4XRH6-F1
#
_entry.id   AF-A0A2P4XRH6-F1
#
_cell.length_a   1.000
_cell.length_b   1.000
_cell.length_c   1.000
_cell.angle_alpha   90.00
_cell.angle_beta   90.00
_cell.angle_gamma   90.00
#
_symmetry.space_group_name_H-M   'P 1'
#
loop_
_entity.id
_entity.type
_entity.pdbx_description
1 polymer ?
#
loop_
_entity_poly.entity_id
_entity_poly.type
_entity_poly.pdbx_seq_one_letter_code
_entity_poly.pdbx_strand_id
1 'polypeptide(L)'
;MAANLLDLAAPGLGSALTLLGQLYTKFSQLKEGRELCISLHDRLKAFADELEDVTPETLQSENLLPQLQNLIHEFADTVTRYADQSNFVKRVMKANKFAEEVKVYNEQLDSIIALMSVKRTVVLVEWRTQFQRDADKMTDQLTTINGLQREIWKAIKQLPTKKDVEDMVLVTKRELLDHDDSSDPVNTQPPLDPVMRSIVNIAEGKFLDGKAVQSPPPWLIAEDEVTTTNDPIDSEGLTQIFVGEWQGVPVAVKRFDVVGDNPVFDKHCKELGLLSG
;
A
#
# COMPACT_ATOMS: atom_id res chain seq x y z
N MET A 1 29.42 -17.70 23.43
CA MET A 1 28.13 -18.17 22.90
C MET A 1 27.40 -18.86 24.03
N ALA A 2 26.61 -18.12 24.79
CA ALA A 2 25.72 -18.73 25.77
C ALA A 2 24.56 -19.33 24.98
N ALA A 3 24.42 -20.65 24.97
CA ALA A 3 23.17 -21.26 24.54
C ALA A 3 22.08 -20.69 25.45
N ASN A 4 21.09 -19.99 24.89
CA ASN A 4 19.97 -19.45 25.64
C ASN A 4 19.39 -20.60 26.48
N LEU A 5 19.31 -20.41 27.81
CA LEU A 5 18.78 -21.42 28.75
C LEU A 5 17.39 -21.94 28.30
N LEU A 6 16.64 -21.11 27.60
CA LEU A 6 15.35 -21.43 26.97
C LEU A 6 15.45 -22.45 25.82
N ASP A 7 16.53 -22.42 25.03
CA ASP A 7 16.75 -23.34 23.90
C ASP A 7 17.25 -24.71 24.37
N LEU A 8 17.88 -24.75 25.56
CA LEU A 8 18.19 -25.99 26.29
C LEU A 8 16.93 -26.61 26.93
N ALA A 9 15.97 -25.78 27.35
CA ALA A 9 14.71 -26.23 27.95
C ALA A 9 13.67 -26.67 26.91
N ALA A 10 13.67 -26.06 25.72
CA ALA A 10 12.87 -26.44 24.56
C ALA A 10 13.62 -26.14 23.25
N PRO A 11 14.07 -27.17 22.50
CA PRO A 11 14.79 -26.99 21.25
C PRO A 11 13.98 -26.18 20.22
N GLY A 12 14.53 -25.06 19.76
CA GLY A 12 13.94 -24.25 18.68
C GLY A 12 13.07 -23.09 19.16
N LEU A 13 12.90 -22.89 20.47
CA LEU A 13 12.24 -21.71 21.00
C LEU A 13 13.05 -20.43 20.73
N GLY A 14 14.39 -20.51 20.78
CA GLY A 14 15.25 -19.37 20.42
C GLY A 14 15.06 -18.94 18.97
N SER A 15 14.84 -19.90 18.07
CA SER A 15 14.50 -19.64 16.66
C SER A 15 13.13 -18.97 16.52
N ALA A 16 12.12 -19.42 17.27
CA ALA A 16 10.78 -18.84 17.25
C ALA A 16 10.77 -17.38 17.75
N LEU A 17 11.49 -17.06 18.83
CA LEU A 17 11.60 -15.69 19.32
C LEU A 17 12.34 -14.78 18.32
N THR A 18 13.35 -15.31 17.63
CA THR A 18 14.03 -14.60 16.54
C THR A 18 13.06 -14.33 15.37
N LEU A 19 12.24 -15.32 15.01
CA LEU A 19 11.19 -15.18 14.00
C LEU A 19 10.18 -14.10 14.37
N LEU A 20 9.75 -14.06 15.64
CA LEU A 20 8.83 -13.03 16.14
C LEU A 20 9.41 -11.61 15.95
N GLY A 21 10.70 -11.42 16.27
CA GLY A 21 11.39 -10.15 16.05
C GLY A 21 11.50 -9.76 14.57
N GLN A 22 11.74 -10.73 13.68
CA GLN A 22 11.76 -10.49 12.23
C GLN A 22 10.38 -10.13 11.68
N LEU A 23 9.32 -10.74 12.21
CA LEU A 23 7.94 -10.54 11.78
C LEU A 23 7.48 -9.09 11.95
N TYR A 24 8.07 -8.35 12.91
CA TYR A 24 7.77 -6.93 13.13
C TYR A 24 7.92 -6.07 11.88
N THR A 25 9.00 -6.30 11.12
CA THR A 25 9.22 -5.58 9.86
C THR A 25 8.13 -5.89 8.83
N LYS A 26 7.56 -7.09 8.86
CA LYS A 26 6.55 -7.52 7.89
C LYS A 26 5.17 -6.97 8.22
N PHE A 27 4.72 -7.09 9.47
CA PHE A 27 3.40 -6.55 9.84
C PHE A 27 3.38 -5.02 9.96
N SER A 28 4.51 -4.36 10.20
CA SER A 28 4.57 -2.89 10.22
C SER A 28 4.32 -2.27 8.83
N GLN A 29 4.50 -3.04 7.77
CA GLN A 29 4.21 -2.65 6.38
C GLN A 29 2.77 -2.96 5.94
N LEU A 30 1.96 -3.60 6.79
CA LEU A 30 0.57 -3.89 6.46
C LEU A 30 -0.23 -2.59 6.32
N LYS A 31 -0.99 -2.50 5.22
CA LYS A 31 -1.90 -1.38 4.94
C LYS A 31 -3.10 -1.35 5.88
N GLU A 32 -3.55 -2.53 6.31
CA GLU A 32 -4.64 -2.71 7.24
C GLU A 32 -4.32 -3.87 8.21
N GLY A 33 -4.84 -3.81 9.44
CA GLY A 33 -4.63 -4.86 10.45
C GLY A 33 -3.23 -4.86 11.08
N ARG A 34 -2.42 -3.83 10.81
CA ARG A 34 -1.10 -3.61 11.43
C ARG A 34 -1.19 -3.61 12.96
N GLU A 35 -2.16 -2.89 13.51
CA GLU A 35 -2.32 -2.72 14.96
C GLU A 35 -2.69 -4.04 15.66
N LEU A 36 -3.51 -4.88 15.02
CA LEU A 36 -3.82 -6.23 15.53
C LEU A 36 -2.55 -7.06 15.72
N CYS A 37 -1.64 -7.01 14.74
CA CYS A 37 -0.36 -7.72 14.80
C CYS A 37 0.58 -7.13 15.85
N ILE A 38 0.69 -5.79 15.92
CA ILE A 38 1.54 -5.10 16.90
C ILE A 38 1.08 -5.44 18.31
N SER A 39 -0.23 -5.34 18.59
CA SER A 39 -0.76 -5.61 19.92
C SER A 39 -0.46 -7.05 20.37
N LEU A 40 -0.69 -8.05 19.50
CA LEU A 40 -0.35 -9.44 19.82
C LEU A 40 1.17 -9.65 19.97
N HIS A 41 1.98 -9.06 19.09
CA HIS A 41 3.43 -9.14 19.17
C HIS A 41 3.95 -8.59 20.50
N ASP A 42 3.47 -7.44 20.95
CA ASP A 42 3.90 -6.81 22.19
C ASP A 42 3.53 -7.67 23.40
N ARG A 43 2.36 -8.33 23.36
CA ARG A 43 1.97 -9.31 24.39
C ARG A 43 2.87 -10.54 24.38
N LEU A 44 3.16 -11.10 23.21
CA LEU A 44 4.05 -12.26 23.08
C LEU A 44 5.46 -11.93 23.56
N LYS A 45 5.95 -10.73 23.27
CA LYS A 45 7.25 -10.25 23.74
C LYS A 45 7.27 -10.06 25.25
N ALA A 46 6.29 -9.37 25.82
CA ALA A 46 6.20 -9.19 27.27
C ALA A 46 6.15 -10.54 28.00
N PHE A 47 5.38 -11.49 27.46
CA PHE A 47 5.33 -12.85 28.00
C PHE A 47 6.66 -13.58 27.85
N ALA A 48 7.36 -13.44 26.72
CA ALA A 48 8.68 -14.03 26.52
C ALA A 48 9.73 -13.45 27.49
N ASP A 49 9.67 -12.16 27.77
CA ASP A 49 10.53 -11.50 28.75
C ASP A 49 10.24 -12.03 30.17
N GLU A 50 8.96 -12.24 30.53
CA GLU A 50 8.57 -12.85 31.81
C GLU A 50 9.03 -14.31 31.96
N LEU A 51 9.19 -15.05 30.85
CA LEU A 51 9.69 -16.43 30.89
C LEU A 51 11.16 -16.53 31.32
N GLU A 52 11.97 -15.48 31.14
CA GLU A 52 13.36 -15.47 31.59
C GLU A 52 13.47 -15.57 33.12
N ASP A 53 12.45 -15.09 33.84
CA ASP A 53 12.40 -15.08 35.32
C ASP A 53 11.77 -16.34 35.93
N VAL A 54 11.34 -17.32 35.13
CA VAL A 54 10.62 -18.52 35.57
C VAL A 54 11.58 -19.71 35.73
N THR A 55 11.36 -20.53 36.77
CA THR A 55 12.20 -21.71 37.00
C THR A 55 12.06 -22.76 35.89
N PRO A 56 13.16 -23.38 35.42
CA PRO A 56 13.13 -24.36 34.32
C PRO A 56 12.18 -25.54 34.55
N GLU A 57 11.99 -25.95 35.81
CA GLU A 57 11.10 -27.05 36.19
C GLU A 57 9.62 -26.76 35.90
N THR A 58 9.20 -25.49 36.05
CA THR A 58 7.82 -25.05 35.78
C THR A 58 7.56 -24.97 34.26
N LEU A 59 8.60 -24.65 33.48
CA LEU A 59 8.51 -24.56 32.02
C LEU A 59 8.39 -25.93 31.34
N GLN A 60 9.03 -26.96 31.91
CA GLN A 60 9.02 -28.32 31.37
C GLN A 60 7.81 -29.16 31.78
N SER A 61 7.20 -28.90 32.94
CA SER A 61 6.12 -29.76 33.47
C SER A 61 4.81 -29.67 32.69
N GLU A 62 4.56 -28.56 32.01
CA GLU A 62 3.25 -28.22 31.42
C GLU A 62 3.24 -28.18 29.87
N ASN A 63 4.32 -28.63 29.20
CA ASN A 63 4.46 -28.52 27.73
C ASN A 63 4.20 -27.10 27.18
N LEU A 64 4.55 -26.06 27.93
CA LEU A 64 4.21 -24.67 27.61
C LEU A 64 5.10 -24.10 26.51
N LEU A 65 6.38 -24.43 26.55
CA LEU A 65 7.35 -23.92 25.58
C LEU A 65 7.06 -24.40 24.15
N PRO A 66 6.72 -25.69 23.89
CA PRO A 66 6.25 -26.11 22.57
C PRO A 66 4.95 -25.44 22.12
N GLN A 67 4.01 -25.19 23.04
CA GLN A 67 2.75 -24.49 22.70
C GLN A 67 3.01 -23.04 22.29
N LEU A 68 3.87 -22.32 23.02
CA LEU A 68 4.29 -20.98 22.67
C LEU A 68 5.03 -20.96 21.33
N GLN A 69 5.94 -21.91 21.11
CA GLN A 69 6.64 -22.06 19.83
C GLN A 69 5.66 -22.23 18.67
N ASN A 70 4.68 -23.13 18.80
CA ASN A 70 3.68 -23.35 17.76
C ASN A 70 2.83 -22.11 17.50
N LEU A 71 2.38 -21.42 18.56
CA LEU A 71 1.61 -20.17 18.46
C LEU A 71 2.37 -19.12 17.63
N ILE A 72 3.67 -18.92 17.92
CA ILE A 72 4.49 -17.95 17.18
C ILE A 72 4.60 -18.32 15.70
N HIS A 73 4.77 -19.61 15.37
CA HIS A 73 4.83 -20.06 13.97
C HIS A 73 3.49 -19.88 13.25
N GLU A 74 2.38 -20.29 13.86
CA GLU A 74 1.04 -20.13 13.28
C GLU A 74 0.71 -18.65 13.06
N PHE A 75 1.05 -17.79 14.01
CA PHE A 75 0.92 -16.34 13.87
C PHE A 75 1.76 -15.80 12.71
N ALA A 76 3.05 -16.19 12.63
CA ALA A 76 3.95 -15.77 11.57
C ALA A 76 3.46 -16.20 10.17
N ASP A 77 2.95 -17.42 10.05
CA ASP A 77 2.38 -17.95 8.81
C ASP A 77 1.11 -17.19 8.41
N THR A 78 0.22 -16.91 9.37
CA THR A 78 -1.01 -16.16 9.12
C THR A 78 -0.72 -14.73 8.69
N VAL A 79 0.18 -14.03 9.38
CA VAL A 79 0.63 -12.68 8.99
C VAL A 79 1.27 -12.70 7.61
N THR A 80 2.14 -13.68 7.33
CA THR A 80 2.78 -13.82 6.02
C THR A 80 1.77 -14.03 4.91
N ARG A 81 0.83 -14.96 5.07
CA ARG A 81 -0.22 -15.24 4.08
C ARG A 81 -1.12 -14.03 3.83
N TYR A 82 -1.39 -13.22 4.86
CA TYR A 82 -2.19 -12.02 4.71
C TYR A 82 -1.39 -10.88 4.03
N ALA A 83 -0.15 -10.65 4.46
CA ALA A 83 0.74 -9.61 3.91
C ALA A 83 1.05 -9.82 2.43
N ASP A 84 1.26 -11.07 2.01
CA ASP A 84 1.59 -11.40 0.62
C ASP A 84 0.37 -11.22 -0.33
N GLN A 85 -0.81 -10.89 0.20
CA GLN A 85 -2.03 -10.70 -0.58
C GLN A 85 -2.08 -9.30 -1.24
N SER A 86 -1.55 -9.19 -2.47
CA SER A 86 -1.53 -7.93 -3.23
C SER A 86 -2.93 -7.41 -3.64
N ASN A 87 -3.87 -8.31 -3.93
CA ASN A 87 -5.21 -7.96 -4.38
C ASN A 87 -6.13 -7.48 -3.24
N PHE A 88 -6.67 -6.26 -3.37
CA PHE A 88 -7.55 -5.63 -2.37
C PHE A 88 -8.83 -6.44 -2.08
N VAL A 89 -9.52 -6.95 -3.11
CA VAL A 89 -10.76 -7.74 -2.92
C VAL A 89 -10.48 -9.00 -2.11
N LYS A 90 -9.40 -9.71 -2.42
CA LYS A 90 -8.98 -10.89 -1.65
C LYS A 90 -8.62 -10.54 -0.20
N ARG A 91 -8.01 -9.37 0.06
CA ARG A 91 -7.76 -8.90 1.43
C ARG A 91 -9.06 -8.63 2.18
N VAL A 92 -10.00 -7.90 1.59
CA VAL A 92 -11.33 -7.65 2.17
C VAL A 92 -12.06 -8.96 2.51
N MET A 93 -12.08 -9.93 1.60
CA MET A 93 -12.72 -11.22 1.84
C MET A 93 -12.08 -12.02 2.98
N LYS A 94 -10.77 -11.84 3.21
CA LYS A 94 -10.02 -12.52 4.26
C LYS A 94 -9.92 -11.71 5.55
N ALA A 95 -10.30 -10.43 5.56
CA ALA A 95 -10.08 -9.52 6.68
C ALA A 95 -10.70 -10.03 7.99
N ASN A 96 -11.98 -10.43 7.94
CA ASN A 96 -12.65 -11.00 9.11
C ASN A 96 -11.99 -12.29 9.58
N LYS A 97 -11.62 -13.17 8.64
CA LYS A 97 -10.95 -14.43 8.98
C LYS A 97 -9.59 -14.17 9.63
N PHE A 98 -8.81 -13.24 9.10
CA PHE A 98 -7.52 -12.84 9.64
C PHE A 98 -7.65 -12.26 11.05
N ALA A 99 -8.59 -11.34 11.26
CA ALA A 99 -8.85 -10.78 12.59
C ALA A 99 -9.27 -11.87 13.59
N GLU A 100 -10.13 -12.80 13.20
CA GLU A 100 -10.51 -13.94 14.05
C GLU A 100 -9.32 -14.87 14.34
N GLU A 101 -8.44 -15.16 13.37
CA GLU A 101 -7.22 -15.94 13.62
C GLU A 101 -6.32 -15.23 14.65
N VAL A 102 -6.12 -13.91 14.53
CA VAL A 102 -5.36 -13.11 15.51
C VAL A 102 -6.02 -13.13 16.89
N LYS A 103 -7.34 -13.10 16.95
CA LYS A 103 -8.09 -13.24 18.21
C LYS A 103 -7.84 -14.61 18.86
N VAL A 104 -7.91 -15.68 18.09
CA VAL A 104 -7.62 -17.05 18.57
C VAL A 104 -6.20 -17.12 19.13
N TYR A 105 -5.20 -16.52 18.48
CA TYR A 105 -3.84 -16.49 19.02
C TYR A 105 -3.75 -15.71 20.35
N ASN A 106 -4.49 -14.62 20.50
CA ASN A 106 -4.57 -13.90 21.78
C ASN A 106 -5.23 -14.76 22.88
N GLU A 107 -6.24 -15.56 22.55
CA GLU A 107 -6.92 -16.48 23.48
C GLU A 107 -6.05 -17.70 23.83
N GLN A 108 -5.28 -18.21 22.87
CA GLN A 108 -4.28 -19.24 23.11
C GLN A 108 -3.18 -18.72 24.04
N LEU A 109 -2.69 -17.48 23.83
CA LEU A 109 -1.73 -16.85 24.72
C LEU A 109 -2.30 -16.68 26.13
N ASP A 110 -3.54 -16.23 26.28
CA ASP A 110 -4.24 -16.19 27.58
C ASP A 110 -4.27 -17.57 28.26
N SER A 111 -4.47 -18.64 27.48
CA SER A 111 -4.52 -20.00 28.01
C SER A 111 -3.15 -20.46 28.52
N ILE A 112 -2.08 -20.16 27.77
CA ILE A 112 -0.69 -20.44 28.18
C ILE A 112 -0.32 -19.62 29.43
N ILE A 113 -0.65 -18.32 29.44
CA ILE A 113 -0.44 -17.44 30.60
C ILE A 113 -1.20 -17.98 31.80
N ALA A 114 -2.48 -18.34 31.66
CA ALA A 114 -3.29 -18.86 32.77
C ALA A 114 -2.66 -20.10 33.39
N LEU A 115 -2.16 -21.05 32.60
CA LEU A 115 -1.48 -22.26 33.09
C LEU A 115 -0.22 -21.92 33.90
N MET A 116 0.53 -20.88 33.53
CA MET A 116 1.66 -20.37 34.31
C MET A 116 1.23 -19.59 35.56
N SER A 117 0.23 -18.72 35.39
CA SER A 117 -0.28 -17.80 36.40
C SER A 117 -1.14 -18.45 37.48
N VAL A 118 -1.50 -19.74 37.36
CA VAL A 118 -1.98 -20.53 38.53
C VAL A 118 -0.98 -20.45 39.71
N LYS A 119 0.28 -20.03 39.48
CA LYS A 119 1.26 -19.67 40.53
C LYS A 119 1.57 -18.16 40.69
N ARG A 120 1.20 -17.26 39.78
CA ARG A 120 1.43 -15.80 39.87
C ARG A 120 0.36 -15.00 39.12
N THR A 121 -0.47 -14.27 39.86
CA THR A 121 -1.62 -13.50 39.38
C THR A 121 -1.21 -12.17 38.75
N VAL A 122 -1.12 -12.03 37.41
CA VAL A 122 -1.01 -10.69 36.77
C VAL A 122 -1.70 -10.67 35.38
N VAL A 123 -2.76 -9.87 35.30
CA VAL A 123 -3.32 -9.10 34.16
C VAL A 123 -3.80 -9.88 32.91
N LEU A 124 -5.08 -10.31 32.96
CA LEU A 124 -5.81 -10.91 31.82
C LEU A 124 -6.83 -9.98 31.12
N VAL A 125 -6.94 -8.70 31.51
CA VAL A 125 -8.19 -7.94 31.24
C VAL A 125 -8.13 -6.85 30.16
N GLU A 126 -6.97 -6.37 29.69
CA GLU A 126 -6.99 -5.19 28.80
C GLU A 126 -6.87 -5.48 27.30
N TRP A 127 -6.51 -6.69 26.88
CA TRP A 127 -6.27 -6.97 25.46
C TRP A 127 -7.56 -7.05 24.63
N ARG A 128 -8.67 -7.54 25.18
CA ARG A 128 -9.93 -7.71 24.41
C ARG A 128 -10.48 -6.37 23.91
N THR A 129 -10.41 -5.34 24.74
CA THR A 129 -10.82 -3.97 24.39
C THR A 129 -9.86 -3.34 23.37
N GLN A 130 -8.55 -3.61 23.50
CA GLN A 130 -7.56 -3.17 22.52
C GLN A 130 -7.78 -3.86 21.17
N PHE A 131 -7.95 -5.18 21.17
CA PHE A 131 -8.24 -5.98 19.97
C PHE A 131 -9.50 -5.48 19.25
N GLN A 132 -10.59 -5.18 19.98
CA GLN A 132 -11.80 -4.66 19.34
C GLN A 132 -11.52 -3.33 18.64
N ARG A 133 -10.81 -2.40 19.30
CA ARG A 133 -10.42 -1.13 18.69
C ARG A 133 -9.54 -1.32 17.45
N ASP A 134 -8.62 -2.27 17.49
CA ASP A 134 -7.72 -2.55 16.37
C ASP A 134 -8.44 -3.23 15.19
N ALA A 135 -9.43 -4.08 15.48
CA ALA A 135 -10.30 -4.70 14.48
C ALA A 135 -11.25 -3.68 13.83
N ASP A 136 -11.81 -2.76 14.63
CA ASP A 136 -12.63 -1.65 14.12
C ASP A 136 -11.77 -0.75 13.23
N LYS A 137 -10.56 -0.40 13.67
CA LYS A 137 -9.60 0.38 12.87
C LYS A 137 -9.25 -0.29 11.55
N MET A 138 -9.00 -1.61 11.55
CA MET A 138 -8.76 -2.37 10.33
C MET A 138 -9.95 -2.28 9.36
N THR A 139 -11.17 -2.38 9.89
CA THR A 139 -12.40 -2.26 9.10
C THR A 139 -12.53 -0.85 8.51
N ASP A 140 -12.29 0.18 9.32
CA ASP A 140 -12.32 1.59 8.89
C ASP A 140 -11.29 1.90 7.78
N GLN A 141 -10.10 1.32 7.89
CA GLN A 141 -9.06 1.43 6.85
C GLN A 141 -9.54 0.84 5.52
N LEU A 142 -10.13 -0.36 5.55
CA LEU A 142 -10.66 -1.02 4.35
C LEU A 142 -11.84 -0.23 3.74
N THR A 143 -12.75 0.29 4.55
CA THR A 143 -13.87 1.10 4.06
C THR A 143 -13.40 2.44 3.49
N THR A 144 -12.40 3.05 4.10
CA THR A 144 -11.78 4.30 3.61
C THR A 144 -11.13 4.08 2.25
N ILE A 145 -10.32 3.03 2.09
CA ILE A 145 -9.70 2.69 0.80
C ILE A 145 -10.77 2.48 -0.29
N ASN A 146 -11.83 1.74 0.02
CA ASN A 146 -12.95 1.54 -0.92
C ASN A 146 -13.67 2.84 -1.26
N GLY A 147 -13.85 3.74 -0.28
CA GLY A 147 -14.42 5.07 -0.48
C GLY A 147 -13.59 5.91 -1.44
N LEU A 148 -12.28 5.98 -1.22
CA LEU A 148 -11.34 6.70 -2.08
C LEU A 148 -11.32 6.14 -3.51
N GLN A 149 -11.28 4.80 -3.66
CA GLN A 149 -11.35 4.16 -4.98
C GLN A 149 -12.65 4.50 -5.72
N ARG A 150 -13.77 4.61 -5.00
CA ARG A 150 -15.06 4.98 -5.58
C ARG A 150 -15.09 6.43 -6.05
N GLU A 151 -14.52 7.35 -5.28
CA GLU A 151 -14.46 8.76 -5.68
C GLU A 151 -13.52 8.97 -6.87
N ILE A 152 -12.34 8.31 -6.88
CA ILE A 152 -11.46 8.27 -8.06
C ILE A 152 -12.22 7.72 -9.27
N TRP A 153 -12.92 6.60 -9.10
CA TRP A 153 -13.69 6.01 -10.20
C TRP A 153 -14.77 6.95 -10.74
N LYS A 154 -15.50 7.64 -9.86
CA LYS A 154 -16.49 8.64 -10.27
C LYS A 154 -15.84 9.81 -11.01
N ALA A 155 -14.71 10.32 -10.52
CA ALA A 155 -14.00 11.43 -11.15
C ALA A 155 -13.53 11.06 -12.56
N ILE A 156 -12.89 9.89 -12.73
CA ILE A 156 -12.45 9.43 -14.05
C ILE A 156 -13.65 9.22 -14.99
N LYS A 157 -14.78 8.71 -14.48
CA LYS A 157 -16.01 8.53 -15.27
C LYS A 157 -16.63 9.85 -15.75
N GLN A 158 -16.37 10.95 -15.06
CA GLN A 158 -16.86 12.28 -15.47
C GLN A 158 -16.06 12.86 -16.64
N LEU A 159 -14.91 12.28 -16.99
CA LEU A 159 -14.16 12.68 -18.17
C LEU A 159 -14.99 12.38 -19.44
N PRO A 160 -15.15 13.36 -20.36
CA PRO A 160 -16.09 13.26 -21.47
C PRO A 160 -15.76 12.14 -22.47
N THR A 161 -14.48 11.95 -22.76
CA THR A 161 -14.00 11.03 -23.79
C THR A 161 -12.92 10.09 -23.26
N LYS A 162 -12.71 8.99 -23.98
CA LYS A 162 -11.61 8.05 -23.69
C LYS A 162 -10.24 8.74 -23.82
N LYS A 163 -10.11 9.70 -24.75
CA LYS A 163 -8.89 10.46 -24.96
C LYS A 163 -8.56 11.32 -23.74
N ASP A 164 -9.55 11.96 -23.12
CA ASP A 164 -9.34 12.73 -21.89
C ASP A 164 -8.81 11.84 -20.74
N VAL A 165 -9.24 10.57 -20.69
CA VAL A 165 -8.71 9.58 -19.74
C VAL A 165 -7.26 9.21 -20.07
N GLU A 166 -6.93 9.02 -21.34
CA GLU A 166 -5.56 8.73 -21.80
C GLU A 166 -4.61 9.91 -21.50
N ASP A 167 -5.03 11.14 -21.78
CA ASP A 167 -4.26 12.36 -21.53
C ASP A 167 -3.99 12.56 -20.03
N MET A 168 -5.00 12.38 -19.18
CA MET A 168 -4.83 12.37 -17.72
C MET A 168 -3.81 11.31 -17.28
N VAL A 169 -3.88 10.08 -17.80
CA VAL A 169 -2.94 9.00 -17.46
C VAL A 169 -1.51 9.37 -17.87
N LEU A 170 -1.32 9.96 -19.04
CA LEU A 170 0.00 10.39 -19.53
C LEU A 170 0.62 11.45 -18.59
N VAL A 171 -0.14 12.48 -18.23
CA VAL A 171 0.31 13.53 -17.31
C VAL A 171 0.65 12.95 -15.94
N THR A 172 -0.25 12.14 -15.36
CA THR A 172 0.00 11.52 -14.04
C THR A 172 1.21 10.58 -14.07
N LYS A 173 1.44 9.84 -15.16
CA LYS A 173 2.64 9.00 -15.32
C LYS A 173 3.91 9.84 -15.42
N ARG A 174 3.86 11.01 -16.06
CA ARG A 174 5.03 11.90 -16.18
C ARG A 174 5.44 12.42 -14.81
N GLU A 175 4.50 12.92 -14.02
CA GLU A 175 4.75 13.38 -12.65
C GLU A 175 5.36 12.28 -11.77
N LEU A 176 4.87 11.05 -11.90
CA LEU A 176 5.44 9.91 -11.18
C LEU A 176 6.89 9.60 -11.59
N LEU A 177 7.25 9.79 -12.86
CA LEU A 177 8.62 9.59 -13.35
C LEU A 177 9.56 10.70 -12.85
N ASP A 178 9.11 11.95 -12.85
CA ASP A 178 9.89 13.10 -12.36
C ASP A 178 10.24 12.94 -10.87
N HIS A 179 9.37 12.31 -10.08
CA HIS A 179 9.63 11.99 -8.66
C HIS A 179 10.66 10.87 -8.47
N ASP A 180 10.65 9.85 -9.34
CA ASP A 180 11.54 8.69 -9.26
C ASP A 180 12.99 9.05 -9.70
N ASP A 181 13.18 10.06 -10.54
CA ASP A 181 14.50 10.54 -11.01
C ASP A 181 15.23 11.50 -10.04
N SER A 182 14.57 11.90 -8.94
CA SER A 182 15.21 12.76 -7.93
C SER A 182 16.22 11.96 -7.09
N SER A 183 17.50 12.12 -7.43
CA SER A 183 18.67 11.52 -6.78
C SER A 183 18.97 12.07 -5.38
N ASP A 184 17.94 12.39 -4.59
CA ASP A 184 18.10 12.85 -3.22
C ASP A 184 18.04 11.66 -2.25
N PRO A 185 19.10 11.37 -1.47
CA PRO A 185 19.16 10.23 -0.56
C PRO A 185 18.21 10.35 0.66
N VAL A 186 17.44 11.45 0.73
CA VAL A 186 16.39 11.73 1.72
C VAL A 186 15.03 11.81 1.02
N ASN A 187 14.82 11.08 -0.08
CA ASN A 187 13.55 11.12 -0.80
C ASN A 187 12.47 10.35 -0.03
N THR A 188 11.72 11.08 0.78
CA THR A 188 10.41 10.64 1.26
C THR A 188 9.50 10.70 0.05
N GLN A 189 9.15 9.55 -0.53
CA GLN A 189 8.19 9.47 -1.64
C GLN A 189 7.04 10.46 -1.40
N PRO A 190 6.73 11.34 -2.36
CA PRO A 190 5.65 12.29 -2.24
C PRO A 190 4.37 11.59 -1.74
N PRO A 191 3.66 12.18 -0.77
CA PRO A 191 2.55 11.50 -0.09
C PRO A 191 1.39 11.12 -1.04
N LEU A 192 1.33 11.73 -2.22
CA LEU A 192 0.29 11.51 -3.23
C LEU A 192 0.66 10.46 -4.29
N ASP A 193 1.91 10.01 -4.39
CA ASP A 193 2.33 8.99 -5.37
C ASP A 193 1.48 7.71 -5.32
N PRO A 194 1.14 7.16 -4.14
CA PRO A 194 0.29 5.98 -4.07
C PRO A 194 -1.11 6.23 -4.64
N VAL A 195 -1.63 7.45 -4.50
CA VAL A 195 -2.93 7.87 -5.04
C VAL A 195 -2.85 7.99 -6.56
N MET A 196 -1.82 8.67 -7.07
CA MET A 196 -1.55 8.82 -8.51
C MET A 196 -1.42 7.46 -9.21
N ARG A 197 -0.64 6.55 -8.64
CA ARG A 197 -0.54 5.16 -9.13
C ARG A 197 -1.90 4.45 -9.10
N SER A 198 -2.73 4.70 -8.10
CA SER A 198 -4.08 4.12 -8.05
C SER A 198 -5.00 4.69 -9.15
N ILE A 199 -4.90 5.98 -9.45
CA ILE A 199 -5.65 6.63 -10.54
C ILE A 199 -5.29 5.97 -11.87
N VAL A 200 -3.99 5.86 -12.18
CA VAL A 200 -3.49 5.22 -13.40
C VAL A 200 -4.00 3.78 -13.53
N ASN A 201 -3.86 2.96 -12.47
CA ASN A 201 -4.31 1.57 -12.50
C ASN A 201 -5.83 1.43 -12.73
N ILE A 202 -6.64 2.31 -12.14
CA ILE A 202 -8.10 2.31 -12.33
C ILE A 202 -8.44 2.74 -13.76
N ALA A 203 -7.82 3.82 -14.25
CA ALA A 203 -8.02 4.34 -15.59
C ALA A 203 -7.73 3.27 -16.65
N GLU A 204 -6.53 2.69 -16.63
CA GLU A 204 -6.10 1.66 -17.59
C GLU A 204 -6.98 0.41 -17.52
N GLY A 205 -7.25 -0.08 -16.31
CA GLY A 205 -7.99 -1.32 -16.11
C GLY A 205 -9.50 -1.23 -16.41
N LYS A 206 -10.13 -0.06 -16.22
CA LYS A 206 -11.60 0.08 -16.29
C LYS A 206 -12.12 0.97 -17.40
N PHE A 207 -11.33 1.94 -17.86
CA PHE A 207 -11.76 2.92 -18.84
C PHE A 207 -11.00 2.83 -20.16
N LEU A 208 -9.82 2.20 -20.15
CA LEU A 208 -8.99 2.00 -21.35
C LEU A 208 -8.96 0.55 -21.83
N ASP A 209 -9.99 -0.22 -21.53
CA ASP A 209 -10.15 -1.62 -21.95
C ASP A 209 -9.01 -2.55 -21.49
N GLY A 210 -8.33 -2.20 -20.38
CA GLY A 210 -7.18 -2.94 -19.88
C GLY A 210 -5.89 -2.70 -20.67
N LYS A 211 -5.87 -1.72 -21.58
CA LYS A 211 -4.65 -1.32 -22.29
C LYS A 211 -3.82 -0.39 -21.43
N ALA A 212 -2.57 -0.78 -21.20
CA ALA A 212 -1.59 0.13 -20.61
C ALA A 212 -1.31 1.26 -21.58
N VAL A 213 -1.43 2.50 -21.10
CA VAL A 213 -1.01 3.69 -21.86
C VAL A 213 0.51 3.67 -21.92
N GLN A 214 1.07 4.06 -23.07
CA GLN A 214 2.51 4.12 -23.21
C GLN A 214 3.15 5.09 -22.22
N SER A 215 4.46 4.94 -22.01
CA SER A 215 5.21 5.92 -21.23
C SER A 215 5.06 7.30 -21.85
N PRO A 216 4.87 8.35 -21.03
CA PRO A 216 4.74 9.70 -21.53
C PRO A 216 6.02 10.08 -22.29
N PRO A 217 5.89 10.71 -23.46
CA PRO A 217 7.04 11.19 -24.20
C PRO A 217 7.72 12.35 -23.45
N PRO A 218 9.03 12.55 -23.61
CA PRO A 218 9.79 13.56 -22.86
C PRO A 218 9.41 15.01 -23.21
N TRP A 219 8.66 15.21 -24.29
CA TRP A 219 8.17 16.52 -24.73
C TRP A 219 6.71 16.77 -24.32
N LEU A 220 6.07 15.86 -23.57
CA LEU A 220 4.71 16.04 -23.09
C LEU A 220 4.64 17.22 -22.11
N ILE A 221 3.83 18.21 -22.46
CA ILE A 221 3.53 19.37 -21.62
C ILE A 221 2.04 19.31 -21.27
N ALA A 222 1.72 19.43 -19.99
CA ALA A 222 0.32 19.42 -19.54
C ALA A 222 -0.33 20.77 -19.86
N GLU A 223 -1.64 20.77 -20.09
CA GLU A 223 -2.35 21.99 -20.51
C GLU A 223 -2.26 23.10 -19.45
N ASP A 224 -2.27 22.74 -18.17
CA ASP A 224 -2.20 23.66 -17.03
C ASP A 224 -0.79 24.26 -16.81
N GLU A 225 0.24 23.69 -17.44
CA GLU A 225 1.60 24.24 -17.42
C GLU A 225 1.81 25.38 -18.41
N VAL A 226 0.87 25.56 -19.35
CA VAL A 226 0.96 26.55 -20.41
C VAL A 226 -0.20 27.52 -20.29
N THR A 227 0.11 28.79 -20.08
CA THR A 227 -0.89 29.85 -20.17
C THR A 227 -0.89 30.44 -21.57
N THR A 228 -2.06 30.69 -22.14
CA THR A 228 -2.19 31.33 -23.45
C THR A 228 -2.97 32.64 -23.35
N THR A 229 -2.62 33.58 -24.21
CA THR A 229 -3.47 34.74 -24.51
C THR A 229 -4.83 34.31 -25.08
N ASN A 230 -5.86 35.12 -24.85
CA ASN A 230 -7.22 34.79 -25.32
C ASN A 230 -7.34 34.88 -26.85
N ASP A 231 -6.66 35.84 -27.46
CA ASP A 231 -6.73 36.09 -28.89
C ASP A 231 -5.52 35.46 -29.60
N PRO A 232 -5.72 34.69 -30.68
CA PRO A 232 -4.63 34.14 -31.46
C PRO A 232 -3.89 35.26 -32.20
N ILE A 233 -2.55 35.16 -32.27
CA ILE A 233 -1.71 36.06 -33.07
C ILE A 233 -1.76 35.73 -34.56
N ASP A 234 -2.10 34.48 -34.89
CA ASP A 234 -2.31 34.01 -36.25
C ASP A 234 -3.33 32.88 -36.27
N SER A 235 -4.11 32.80 -37.34
CA SER A 235 -5.14 31.79 -37.52
C SER A 235 -5.25 31.46 -39.00
N GLU A 236 -4.76 30.28 -39.37
CA GLU A 236 -4.77 29.79 -40.74
C GLU A 236 -5.35 28.37 -40.79
N GLY A 237 -6.44 28.20 -41.55
CA GLY A 237 -7.11 26.91 -41.72
C GLY A 237 -7.60 26.32 -40.39
N LEU A 238 -7.09 25.14 -40.03
CA LEU A 238 -7.40 24.39 -38.80
C LEU A 238 -6.39 24.64 -37.67
N THR A 239 -5.59 25.70 -37.79
CA THR A 239 -4.50 26.00 -36.87
C THR A 239 -4.64 27.41 -36.32
N GLN A 240 -4.46 27.54 -35.02
CA GLN A 240 -4.35 28.83 -34.33
C GLN A 240 -3.01 28.90 -33.60
N ILE A 241 -2.35 30.05 -33.66
CA ILE A 241 -1.11 30.32 -32.93
C ILE A 241 -1.39 31.36 -31.86
N PHE A 242 -1.00 31.06 -30.64
CA PHE A 242 -1.14 31.93 -29.48
C PHE A 242 0.25 32.28 -28.93
N VAL A 243 0.35 33.46 -28.31
CA VAL A 243 1.47 33.74 -27.40
C VAL A 243 1.08 33.18 -26.04
N GLY A 244 2.01 32.46 -25.43
CA GLY A 244 1.85 31.89 -24.10
C GLY A 244 3.11 31.97 -23.26
N GLU A 245 3.01 31.43 -22.07
CA GLU A 245 4.10 31.31 -21.11
C GLU A 245 4.14 29.88 -20.57
N TRP A 246 5.32 29.27 -20.58
CA TRP A 246 5.60 27.97 -20.00
C TRP A 246 6.79 28.11 -19.04
N GLN A 247 6.56 27.82 -17.76
CA GLN A 247 7.58 27.93 -16.69
C GLN A 247 8.33 29.29 -16.67
N GLY A 248 7.63 30.40 -16.91
CA GLY A 248 8.23 31.74 -16.94
C GLY A 248 8.92 32.11 -18.26
N VAL A 249 8.89 31.22 -19.26
CA VAL A 249 9.48 31.43 -20.58
C VAL A 249 8.39 31.74 -21.60
N PRO A 250 8.50 32.84 -22.38
CA PRO A 250 7.54 33.13 -23.44
C PRO A 250 7.66 32.10 -24.57
N VAL A 251 6.52 31.51 -24.94
CA VAL A 251 6.43 30.46 -25.96
C VAL A 251 5.33 30.76 -26.99
N ALA A 252 5.47 30.21 -28.18
CA ALA A 252 4.40 30.20 -29.18
C ALA A 252 3.65 28.87 -29.09
N VAL A 253 2.34 28.92 -28.85
CA VAL A 253 1.49 27.74 -28.68
C VAL A 253 0.66 27.56 -29.94
N LYS A 254 0.89 26.45 -30.63
CA LYS A 254 0.16 26.10 -31.85
C LYS A 254 -0.95 25.11 -31.50
N ARG A 255 -2.20 25.57 -31.54
CA ARG A 255 -3.39 24.74 -31.36
C ARG A 255 -3.89 24.24 -32.70
N PHE A 256 -4.20 22.96 -32.76
CA PHE A 256 -4.80 22.33 -33.94
C PHE A 256 -6.23 21.92 -33.64
N ASP A 257 -7.19 22.50 -34.36
CA ASP A 257 -8.59 22.09 -34.30
C ASP A 257 -8.81 20.90 -35.24
N VAL A 258 -8.61 19.70 -34.70
CA VAL A 258 -8.78 18.47 -35.49
C VAL A 258 -10.26 18.12 -35.56
N VAL A 259 -10.89 18.34 -36.72
CA VAL A 259 -12.27 17.94 -36.99
C VAL A 259 -12.29 16.46 -37.43
N GLY A 260 -12.54 15.56 -36.48
CA GLY A 260 -12.75 14.11 -36.71
C GLY A 260 -11.48 13.26 -36.78
N ASP A 261 -11.64 11.93 -36.91
CA ASP A 261 -10.55 10.96 -37.09
C ASP A 261 -9.85 11.20 -38.43
N ASN A 262 -8.84 12.08 -38.43
CA ASN A 262 -8.09 12.43 -39.62
C ASN A 262 -6.75 11.66 -39.63
N PRO A 263 -6.62 10.59 -40.44
CA PRO A 263 -5.40 9.76 -40.49
C PRO A 263 -4.15 10.51 -40.96
N VAL A 264 -4.32 11.72 -41.52
CA VAL A 264 -3.21 12.60 -41.91
C VAL A 264 -2.57 13.24 -40.68
N PHE A 265 -3.35 13.57 -39.64
CA PHE A 265 -2.83 14.13 -38.39
C PHE A 265 -1.98 13.10 -37.64
N ASP A 266 -2.43 11.85 -37.54
CA ASP A 266 -1.65 10.77 -36.93
C ASP A 266 -0.29 10.57 -37.62
N LYS A 267 -0.27 10.71 -38.95
CA LYS A 267 0.97 10.59 -39.74
C LYS A 267 1.89 11.79 -39.52
N HIS A 268 1.35 13.00 -39.48
CA HIS A 268 2.15 14.22 -39.32
C HIS A 268 2.68 14.37 -37.89
N CYS A 269 1.89 14.00 -36.88
CA CYS A 269 2.36 13.90 -35.51
C CYS A 269 3.41 12.78 -35.35
N LYS A 270 3.30 11.64 -36.05
CA LYS A 270 4.38 10.63 -36.10
C LYS A 270 5.65 11.16 -36.79
N GLU A 271 5.52 11.92 -37.87
CA GLU A 271 6.65 12.53 -38.60
C GLU A 271 7.34 13.63 -37.77
N LEU A 272 6.60 14.34 -36.91
CA LEU A 272 7.12 15.33 -35.96
C LEU A 272 7.56 14.73 -34.62
N GLY A 273 7.41 13.42 -34.43
CA GLY A 273 7.74 12.73 -33.17
C GLY A 273 6.75 13.01 -32.02
N LEU A 274 5.60 13.61 -32.31
CA LEU A 274 4.53 14.05 -31.40
C LEU A 274 3.47 12.98 -31.10
N LEU A 275 3.61 11.77 -31.63
CA LEU A 275 2.81 10.59 -31.23
C LEU A 275 3.72 9.36 -31.25
N SER A 276 4.15 8.90 -30.07
CA SER A 276 4.69 7.56 -29.87
C SER A 276 3.51 6.63 -29.57
N GLY A 277 3.18 5.80 -30.56
CA GLY A 277 1.99 4.93 -30.54
C GLY A 277 2.25 3.57 -29.96
#